data_AF-A1APC0-F1
#
_entry.id   AF-A1APC0-F1
#
_cell.length_a   1.000
_cell.length_b   1.000
_cell.length_c   1.000
_cell.angle_alpha   90.00
_cell.angle_beta   90.00
_cell.angle_gamma   90.00
#
_symmetry.space_group_name_H-M   'P 1'
#
loop_
_entity.id
_entity.type
_entity.pdbx_description
1 polymer ?
#
loop_
_entity_poly.entity_id
_entity_poly.type
_entity_poly.pdbx_seq_one_letter_code
_entity_poly.pdbx_strand_id
1 'polypeptide(L)'
;MIRVAMYAMILLLTATAPAGAAVQVRDVTFQTRDAGTVLFSHSVHMGHKNMANNCRACHYGIYNLKQKSRFTMADMARGKSCGACHNARVSFSLKQCSRCHQTKEIVYQVSATGATHFSHKKHLETSPDCARCHPGLFAAGPNRRATMVDMEKGRSCGACHNGKSAFGLSRCTSCHPVKEITFRSREAGPTIFKHAQHIESHHCSDCHPSLYATKRRGARVTMAEMEKGKSCGACHNAKVSFSLKQCSRCHQVKEIVYRVKATGATHFSHKKHLEISPDCRGCHPRIFVAGANKRATMADMEKGKSCGACHNGTNAFDVKSCTTCHPADDILFKVRETGPTHFPHARHIEAHHCGDCHTRLYPTTRRSKKVSMAEMEKGKSCGACHNGTNASPLTRCATCHPTKELVFEVKESGNVSFSHTFHGEIYKCGECHPALYATTRSTVMVSMQEMEKEKSCGACHEGKNAFSVAGDCEKCHKM
;
A
#
# COMPACT_ATOMS: atom_id res chain seq x y z
N MET A 1 -22.90 70.02 43.36
CA MET A 1 -22.36 71.39 43.32
C MET A 1 -21.05 71.42 44.10
N ILE A 2 -19.96 71.74 43.40
CA ILE A 2 -18.65 72.33 43.79
C ILE A 2 -18.07 72.04 45.20
N ARG A 3 -16.79 71.62 45.21
CA ARG A 3 -15.61 72.08 46.03
C ARG A 3 -14.75 70.87 46.44
N VAL A 4 -13.67 70.57 45.73
CA VAL A 4 -12.27 71.04 45.93
C VAL A 4 -11.74 70.76 47.35
N ALA A 5 -10.84 69.78 47.48
CA ALA A 5 -9.93 69.56 48.60
C ALA A 5 -8.62 68.98 48.02
N MET A 6 -7.61 69.79 47.76
CA MET A 6 -6.51 70.23 48.64
C MET A 6 -5.55 69.08 49.00
N TYR A 7 -4.40 69.07 48.30
CA TYR A 7 -3.25 68.20 48.50
C TYR A 7 -2.52 68.52 49.80
N ALA A 8 -2.13 67.49 50.55
CA ALA A 8 -1.05 67.57 51.55
C ALA A 8 -0.11 66.37 51.36
N MET A 9 1.15 66.70 51.08
CA MET A 9 2.27 65.82 50.79
C MET A 9 2.76 65.17 52.10
N ILE A 10 2.75 63.84 52.18
CA ILE A 10 3.44 63.08 53.23
C ILE A 10 4.43 62.13 52.54
N LEU A 11 5.71 62.38 52.81
CA LEU A 11 6.87 61.64 52.32
C LEU A 11 7.04 60.37 53.19
N LEU A 12 6.73 59.18 52.65
CA LEU A 12 7.03 57.90 53.29
C LEU A 12 8.34 57.31 52.73
N LEU A 13 9.38 57.28 53.56
CA LEU A 13 10.62 56.53 53.32
C LEU A 13 10.32 55.03 53.33
N THR A 14 10.47 54.36 52.18
CA THR A 14 10.54 52.89 52.09
C THR A 14 11.99 52.44 52.08
N ALA A 15 12.36 51.60 53.05
CA ALA A 15 13.65 50.96 53.12
C ALA A 15 13.82 49.97 51.96
N THR A 16 14.65 50.31 50.97
CA THR A 16 15.10 49.40 49.93
C THR A 16 16.31 48.62 50.45
N ALA A 17 16.10 47.32 50.69
CA ALA A 17 17.22 46.39 50.85
C ALA A 17 18.04 46.37 49.54
N PRO A 18 19.38 46.46 49.58
CA PRO A 18 20.17 46.39 48.36
C PRO A 18 20.11 44.97 47.82
N ALA A 19 19.53 44.82 46.62
CA ALA A 19 19.64 43.61 45.83
C ALA A 19 21.12 43.37 45.51
N GLY A 20 21.70 42.29 46.03
CA GLY A 20 23.04 41.87 45.68
C GLY A 20 23.14 41.65 44.17
N ALA A 21 24.01 42.41 43.51
CA ALA A 21 24.29 42.25 42.09
C ALA A 21 24.92 40.87 41.85
N ALA A 22 24.15 39.96 41.25
CA ALA A 22 24.68 38.67 40.80
C ALA A 22 25.69 38.92 39.66
N VAL A 23 26.96 38.63 39.91
CA VAL A 23 28.02 38.69 38.89
C VAL A 23 27.70 37.66 37.81
N GLN A 24 27.33 38.11 36.61
CA GLN A 24 27.19 37.23 35.44
C GLN A 24 28.57 36.82 34.94
N VAL A 25 29.03 35.64 35.36
CA VAL A 25 30.27 35.04 34.86
C VAL A 25 29.98 34.33 33.53
N ARG A 26 30.66 34.73 32.46
CA ARG A 26 30.52 34.13 31.11
C ARG A 26 31.44 32.93 30.94
N ASP A 27 30.99 31.96 30.17
CA ASP A 27 31.80 30.81 29.79
C ASP A 27 32.94 31.20 28.84
N VAL A 28 34.03 30.42 28.87
CA VAL A 28 35.26 30.71 28.12
C VAL A 28 35.51 29.62 27.09
N THR A 29 35.71 30.00 25.84
CA THR A 29 36.04 29.06 24.77
C THR A 29 37.54 29.05 24.50
N PHE A 30 38.17 27.90 24.67
CA PHE A 30 39.57 27.66 24.30
C PHE A 30 39.65 27.16 22.86
N GLN A 31 40.41 27.88 22.03
CA GLN A 31 40.78 27.45 20.70
C GLN A 31 42.03 26.59 20.79
N THR A 32 41.94 25.32 20.41
CA THR A 32 43.12 24.44 20.34
C THR A 32 43.63 24.37 18.91
N ARG A 33 44.93 24.10 18.74
CA ARG A 33 45.54 24.00 17.41
C ARG A 33 45.05 22.74 16.66
N ASP A 34 44.97 21.62 17.38
CA ASP A 34 44.87 20.29 16.79
C ASP A 34 43.69 19.45 17.32
N ALA A 35 42.81 20.00 18.18
CA ALA A 35 41.72 19.28 18.83
C ALA A 35 40.38 20.07 18.93
N GLY A 36 40.15 21.01 18.02
CA GLY A 36 38.94 21.83 17.97
C GLY A 36 38.83 22.84 19.12
N THR A 37 37.60 23.14 19.53
CA THR A 37 37.28 24.10 20.61
C THR A 37 36.86 23.39 21.88
N VAL A 38 37.35 23.86 23.04
CA VAL A 38 36.89 23.40 24.35
C VAL A 38 36.13 24.54 25.03
N LEU A 39 34.87 24.31 25.37
CA LEU A 39 34.07 25.24 26.15
C LEU A 39 34.27 24.97 27.64
N PHE A 40 34.77 25.95 28.38
CA PHE A 40 34.84 25.93 29.82
C PHE A 40 33.63 26.64 30.41
N SER A 41 32.86 25.92 31.23
CA SER A 41 31.63 26.44 31.82
C SER A 41 31.81 26.83 33.28
N HIS A 42 31.67 28.12 33.59
CA HIS A 42 31.83 28.61 34.97
C HIS A 42 30.71 28.10 35.88
N SER A 43 29.48 28.00 35.39
CA SER A 43 28.34 27.50 36.17
C SER A 43 28.54 26.06 36.64
N VAL A 44 29.07 25.19 35.76
CA VAL A 44 29.38 23.80 36.11
C VAL A 44 30.46 23.73 37.18
N HIS A 45 31.54 24.48 37.01
CA HIS A 45 32.67 24.43 37.94
C HIS A 45 32.35 25.07 39.30
N MET A 46 31.56 26.15 39.33
CA MET A 46 31.08 26.80 40.55
C MET A 46 29.96 26.02 41.27
N GLY A 47 29.29 25.09 40.58
CA GLY A 47 28.27 24.23 41.16
C GLY A 47 28.81 23.15 42.09
N HIS A 48 30.13 22.92 42.12
CA HIS A 48 30.75 21.98 43.05
C HIS A 48 30.90 22.58 44.45
N LYS A 49 30.60 21.79 45.50
CA LYS A 49 30.58 22.22 46.91
C LYS A 49 31.82 23.01 47.37
N ASN A 50 33.01 22.66 46.86
CA ASN A 50 34.29 23.29 47.25
C ASN A 50 34.74 24.43 46.32
N MET A 51 33.92 24.77 45.32
CA MET A 51 34.22 25.79 44.28
C MET A 51 33.14 26.88 44.21
N ALA A 52 32.07 26.76 45.01
CA ALA A 52 31.03 27.77 45.12
C ALA A 52 31.63 29.13 45.51
N ASN A 53 31.52 30.11 44.62
CA ASN A 53 32.03 31.47 44.77
C ASN A 53 33.54 31.59 45.08
N ASN A 54 34.33 30.55 44.85
CA ASN A 54 35.78 30.55 45.11
C ASN A 54 36.58 30.91 43.84
N CYS A 55 36.51 32.18 43.42
CA CYS A 55 37.19 32.65 42.22
C CYS A 55 38.73 32.49 42.29
N ARG A 56 39.30 32.58 43.50
CA ARG A 56 40.76 32.50 43.74
C ARG A 56 41.33 31.08 43.60
N ALA A 57 40.49 30.04 43.68
CA ALA A 57 40.93 28.66 43.47
C ALA A 57 41.50 28.46 42.05
N CYS A 58 40.93 29.16 41.06
CA CYS A 58 41.35 29.06 39.67
C CYS A 58 42.11 30.31 39.23
N HIS A 59 41.58 31.50 39.53
CA HIS A 59 42.23 32.75 39.16
C HIS A 59 43.32 33.09 40.18
N TYR A 60 44.46 33.59 39.72
CA TYR A 60 45.69 33.84 40.50
C TYR A 60 46.54 32.60 40.80
N GLY A 61 45.96 31.40 40.90
CA GLY A 61 46.70 30.15 41.10
C GLY A 61 46.96 29.35 39.81
N ILE A 62 45.91 29.04 39.04
CA ILE A 62 45.97 28.17 37.85
C ILE A 62 45.92 29.00 36.56
N TYR A 63 45.05 30.01 36.53
CA TYR A 63 44.88 30.93 35.41
C TYR A 63 45.18 32.36 35.85
N ASN A 64 46.21 32.96 35.25
CA ASN A 64 46.49 34.38 35.42
C ASN A 64 45.68 35.19 34.42
N LEU A 65 44.80 36.08 34.92
CA LEU A 65 43.95 36.91 34.06
C LEU A 65 44.72 38.03 33.35
N LYS A 66 45.85 38.48 33.89
CA LYS A 66 46.71 39.52 33.29
C LYS A 66 47.64 38.97 32.21
N GLN A 67 48.01 37.69 32.29
CA GLN A 67 48.91 37.04 31.34
C GLN A 67 48.31 35.74 30.81
N LYS A 68 47.92 35.74 29.53
CA LYS A 68 47.35 34.56 28.87
C LYS A 68 48.46 33.57 28.53
N SER A 69 48.40 32.37 29.10
CA SER A 69 49.31 31.25 28.79
C SER A 69 48.59 30.18 27.97
N ARG A 70 49.34 29.49 27.11
CA ARG A 70 48.86 28.31 26.36
C ARG A 70 49.49 27.06 26.95
N PHE A 71 48.70 25.99 27.07
CA PHE A 71 49.12 24.74 27.67
C PHE A 71 48.83 23.57 26.73
N THR A 72 49.74 22.61 26.69
CA THR A 72 49.55 21.34 25.97
C THR A 72 48.87 20.29 26.87
N MET A 73 48.41 19.18 26.29
CA MET A 73 47.93 18.03 27.09
C MET A 73 49.03 17.46 27.98
N ALA A 74 50.30 17.52 27.56
CA ALA A 74 51.43 17.10 28.37
C ALA A 74 51.65 18.04 29.57
N ASP A 75 51.46 19.35 29.40
CA ASP A 75 51.47 20.31 30.52
C ASP A 75 50.35 20.03 31.52
N MET A 76 49.16 19.71 31.01
CA MET A 76 48.02 19.34 31.85
C MET A 76 48.24 18.01 32.56
N ALA A 77 48.85 17.01 31.91
CA ALA A 77 49.25 15.77 32.58
C ALA A 77 50.24 16.00 33.74
N ARG A 78 51.06 17.06 33.66
CA ARG A 78 51.96 17.52 34.75
C ARG A 78 51.28 18.43 35.77
N GLY A 79 49.96 18.53 35.76
CA GLY A 79 49.19 19.28 36.76
C GLY A 79 48.99 20.78 36.47
N LYS A 80 49.36 21.27 35.27
CA LYS A 80 49.08 22.67 34.88
C LYS A 80 47.66 22.83 34.32
N SER A 81 47.11 24.05 34.33
CA SER A 81 45.80 24.35 33.72
C SER A 81 44.70 23.40 34.23
N CYS A 82 43.83 22.87 33.35
CA CYS A 82 42.75 21.94 33.70
C CYS A 82 43.26 20.70 34.47
N GLY A 83 44.50 20.28 34.23
CA GLY A 83 45.08 19.09 34.83
C GLY A 83 45.43 19.21 36.31
N ALA A 84 45.43 20.42 36.87
CA ALA A 84 45.51 20.62 38.31
C ALA A 84 44.36 19.90 39.05
N CYS A 85 43.18 19.83 38.42
CA CYS A 85 41.98 19.23 38.98
C CYS A 85 41.50 17.98 38.21
N HIS A 86 41.66 17.90 36.88
CA HIS A 86 41.21 16.76 36.06
C HIS A 86 42.23 15.60 36.03
N ASN A 87 42.66 15.13 37.19
CA ASN A 87 43.77 14.18 37.34
C ASN A 87 43.36 12.79 37.87
N ALA A 88 42.07 12.45 37.77
CA ALA A 88 41.45 11.24 38.35
C ALA A 88 41.40 11.20 39.89
N ARG A 89 42.03 12.15 40.60
CA ARG A 89 41.95 12.26 42.07
C ARG A 89 40.93 13.31 42.49
N VAL A 90 41.01 14.51 41.92
CA VAL A 90 40.11 15.64 42.26
C VAL A 90 38.85 15.62 41.39
N SER A 91 39.00 15.31 40.10
CA SER A 91 37.90 15.14 39.15
C SER A 91 38.29 14.09 38.10
N PHE A 92 37.43 13.87 37.11
CA PHE A 92 37.65 12.87 36.06
C PHE A 92 38.98 13.08 35.34
N SER A 93 39.55 11.98 34.83
CA SER A 93 40.84 11.97 34.13
C SER A 93 40.81 12.71 32.80
N LEU A 94 41.88 13.46 32.49
CA LEU A 94 42.15 14.03 31.15
C LEU A 94 42.17 12.99 30.02
N LYS A 95 42.25 11.68 30.31
CA LYS A 95 42.11 10.62 29.30
C LYS A 95 40.70 10.53 28.72
N GLN A 96 39.69 11.08 29.38
CA GLN A 96 38.31 11.13 28.88
C GLN A 96 38.12 12.33 27.95
N CYS A 97 38.82 12.31 26.80
CA CYS A 97 38.92 13.43 25.87
C CYS A 97 37.54 14.02 25.50
N SER A 98 36.54 13.18 25.25
CA SER A 98 35.20 13.57 24.80
C SER A 98 34.40 14.41 25.80
N ARG A 99 34.79 14.42 27.09
CA ARG A 99 34.16 15.29 28.11
C ARG A 99 34.46 16.77 27.90
N CYS A 100 35.56 17.08 27.22
CA CYS A 100 35.98 18.44 26.92
C CYS A 100 35.96 18.70 25.41
N HIS A 101 36.45 17.74 24.62
CA HIS A 101 36.50 17.80 23.16
C HIS A 101 35.26 17.13 22.57
N GLN A 102 34.21 17.93 22.33
CA GLN A 102 32.98 17.43 21.72
C GLN A 102 33.23 16.99 20.27
N THR A 103 32.98 15.71 19.98
CA THR A 103 32.99 15.18 18.62
C THR A 103 31.72 15.59 17.87
N LYS A 104 31.86 15.93 16.59
CA LYS A 104 30.74 16.31 15.73
C LYS A 104 30.57 15.30 14.60
N GLU A 105 29.36 14.90 14.32
CA GLU A 105 29.06 14.11 13.12
C GLU A 105 29.30 14.97 11.88
N ILE A 106 29.99 14.42 10.87
CA ILE A 106 30.42 15.17 9.69
C ILE A 106 29.59 14.74 8.48
N VAL A 107 29.17 15.72 7.67
CA VAL A 107 28.48 15.47 6.40
C VAL A 107 29.29 16.06 5.25
N TYR A 108 29.85 15.20 4.42
CA TYR A 108 30.53 15.58 3.19
C TYR A 108 29.51 15.71 2.05
N GLN A 109 29.47 16.87 1.40
CA GLN A 109 28.69 17.04 0.18
C GLN A 109 29.55 16.64 -1.02
N VAL A 110 29.23 15.50 -1.63
CA VAL A 110 29.89 14.94 -2.81
C VAL A 110 29.03 15.22 -4.05
N SER A 111 29.66 15.69 -5.13
CA SER A 111 28.94 16.04 -6.36
C SER A 111 28.28 14.83 -7.04
N ALA A 112 28.90 13.65 -6.99
CA ALA A 112 28.39 12.46 -7.66
C ALA A 112 27.33 11.70 -6.84
N THR A 113 27.52 11.58 -5.52
CA THR A 113 26.71 10.72 -4.65
C THR A 113 25.89 11.48 -3.60
N GLY A 114 26.04 12.80 -3.51
CA GLY A 114 25.32 13.64 -2.55
C GLY A 114 25.94 13.61 -1.14
N ALA A 115 25.09 13.68 -0.12
CA ALA A 115 25.50 13.75 1.27
C ALA A 115 26.08 12.42 1.76
N THR A 116 27.33 12.44 2.21
CA THR A 116 28.09 11.30 2.73
C THR A 116 28.40 11.55 4.19
N HIS A 117 27.98 10.64 5.07
CA HIS A 117 28.04 10.85 6.51
C HIS A 117 29.26 10.15 7.10
N PHE A 118 29.94 10.83 8.01
CA PHE A 118 30.98 10.24 8.87
C PHE A 118 30.57 10.40 10.33
N SER A 119 30.67 9.28 11.06
CA SER A 119 30.19 9.18 12.43
C SER A 119 31.31 8.92 13.42
N HIS A 120 31.59 9.89 14.29
CA HIS A 120 32.58 9.68 15.36
C HIS A 120 32.11 8.60 16.32
N LYS A 121 30.80 8.55 16.64
CA LYS A 121 30.25 7.52 17.51
C LYS A 121 30.61 6.11 17.03
N LYS A 122 30.31 5.80 15.76
CA LYS A 122 30.59 4.47 15.19
C LYS A 122 32.08 4.16 15.12
N HIS A 123 32.92 5.15 14.80
CA HIS A 123 34.37 4.91 14.70
C HIS A 123 35.02 4.76 16.07
N LEU A 124 34.54 5.46 17.10
CA LEU A 124 35.04 5.36 18.47
C LEU A 124 34.65 4.05 19.16
N GLU A 125 33.57 3.39 18.73
CA GLU A 125 33.22 2.03 19.17
C GLU A 125 34.30 1.01 18.77
N THR A 126 34.93 1.19 17.60
CA THR A 126 35.99 0.30 17.09
C THR A 126 37.40 0.77 17.46
N SER A 127 37.63 2.08 17.45
CA SER A 127 38.93 2.69 17.76
C SER A 127 38.74 3.91 18.68
N PRO A 128 38.76 3.71 20.01
CA PRO A 128 38.50 4.79 20.97
C PRO A 128 39.64 5.81 21.06
N ASP A 129 40.83 5.47 20.54
CA ASP A 129 41.99 6.35 20.55
C ASP A 129 41.90 7.43 19.46
N CYS A 130 41.69 8.68 19.88
CA CYS A 130 41.62 9.83 19.00
C CYS A 130 42.94 10.08 18.24
N ALA A 131 44.09 9.70 18.82
CA ALA A 131 45.41 9.98 18.23
C ALA A 131 45.67 9.19 16.94
N ARG A 132 44.97 8.06 16.75
CA ARG A 132 45.05 7.26 15.52
C ARG A 132 44.53 8.00 14.29
N CYS A 133 43.61 8.92 14.48
CA CYS A 133 43.04 9.73 13.40
C CYS A 133 43.55 11.17 13.43
N HIS A 134 43.69 11.75 14.62
CA HIS A 134 44.03 13.16 14.80
C HIS A 134 45.40 13.36 15.45
N PRO A 135 46.22 14.31 14.97
CA PRO A 135 46.04 15.11 13.75
C PRO A 135 46.51 14.38 12.47
N GLY A 136 47.04 13.15 12.59
CA GLY A 136 47.80 12.49 11.54
C GLY A 136 47.05 12.25 10.23
N LEU A 137 45.86 11.65 10.29
CA LEU A 137 45.02 11.42 9.10
C LEU A 137 44.08 12.58 8.83
N PHE A 138 43.54 13.19 9.89
CA PHE A 138 42.64 14.32 9.83
C PHE A 138 43.06 15.37 10.85
N ALA A 139 43.06 16.64 10.46
CA ALA A 139 43.10 17.73 11.44
C ALA A 139 41.77 17.81 12.20
N ALA A 140 41.74 18.27 13.44
CA ALA A 140 40.50 18.54 14.18
C ALA A 140 39.79 19.85 13.74
N GLY A 141 40.01 20.25 12.49
CA GLY A 141 39.53 21.48 11.88
C GLY A 141 39.27 21.28 10.38
N PRO A 142 39.43 22.32 9.55
CA PRO A 142 39.28 22.20 8.11
C PRO A 142 40.26 21.18 7.53
N ASN A 143 39.72 20.18 6.83
CA ASN A 143 40.51 19.17 6.14
C ASN A 143 40.42 19.38 4.63
N ARG A 144 41.51 19.07 3.91
CA ARG A 144 41.49 19.04 2.44
C ARG A 144 40.58 17.91 1.98
N ARG A 145 39.76 18.18 0.95
CA ARG A 145 38.92 17.16 0.33
C ARG A 145 39.79 16.14 -0.41
N ALA A 146 39.54 14.86 -0.16
CA ALA A 146 40.14 13.74 -0.87
C ALA A 146 39.20 13.21 -1.94
N THR A 147 39.75 12.80 -3.08
CA THR A 147 39.05 12.07 -4.14
C THR A 147 39.08 10.56 -3.86
N MET A 148 38.28 9.77 -4.59
CA MET A 148 38.35 8.30 -4.50
C MET A 148 39.73 7.77 -4.87
N VAL A 149 40.39 8.36 -5.89
CA VAL A 149 41.76 8.03 -6.27
C VAL A 149 42.76 8.33 -5.15
N ASP A 150 42.55 9.42 -4.39
CA ASP A 150 43.39 9.70 -3.22
C ASP A 150 43.18 8.64 -2.12
N MET A 151 41.94 8.21 -1.92
CA MET A 151 41.59 7.19 -0.93
C MET A 151 42.12 5.81 -1.32
N GLU A 152 42.05 5.41 -2.59
CA GLU A 152 42.64 4.17 -3.09
C GLU A 152 44.16 4.11 -2.90
N LYS A 153 44.82 5.28 -2.91
CA LYS A 153 46.25 5.44 -2.57
C LYS A 153 46.53 5.48 -1.07
N GLY A 154 45.55 5.16 -0.22
CA GLY A 154 45.71 5.09 1.24
C GLY A 154 45.62 6.44 1.97
N ARG A 155 45.12 7.51 1.34
CA ARG A 155 44.89 8.79 2.03
C ARG A 155 43.47 8.88 2.60
N SER A 156 43.26 9.75 3.59
CA SER A 156 41.93 9.98 4.19
C SER A 156 41.26 8.66 4.64
N CYS A 157 39.99 8.44 4.32
CA CYS A 157 39.24 7.23 4.67
C CYS A 157 39.93 5.94 4.20
N GLY A 158 40.62 5.99 3.05
CA GLY A 158 41.29 4.83 2.47
C GLY A 158 42.55 4.38 3.21
N ALA A 159 43.07 5.17 4.15
CA ALA A 159 44.12 4.72 5.07
C ALA A 159 43.69 3.49 5.87
N CYS A 160 42.40 3.38 6.19
CA CYS A 160 41.82 2.25 6.93
C CYS A 160 40.85 1.41 6.09
N HIS A 161 40.03 2.03 5.22
CA HIS A 161 39.08 1.33 4.35
C HIS A 161 39.74 0.72 3.10
N ASN A 162 40.79 -0.07 3.31
CA ASN A 162 41.63 -0.65 2.24
C ASN A 162 41.41 -2.17 2.04
N GLY A 163 40.40 -2.75 2.69
CA GLY A 163 40.14 -4.19 2.67
C GLY A 163 40.99 -5.02 3.64
N LYS A 164 42.03 -4.42 4.26
CA LYS A 164 42.86 -5.05 5.29
C LYS A 164 42.46 -4.62 6.69
N SER A 165 42.41 -3.31 6.96
CA SER A 165 42.09 -2.78 8.30
C SER A 165 40.58 -2.63 8.53
N ALA A 166 39.84 -2.30 7.48
CA ALA A 166 38.39 -2.24 7.43
C ALA A 166 37.90 -2.63 6.03
N PHE A 167 36.58 -2.68 5.82
CA PHE A 167 36.02 -2.99 4.50
C PHE A 167 36.57 -2.03 3.42
N GLY A 168 36.80 -2.57 2.22
CA GLY A 168 37.37 -1.81 1.11
C GLY A 168 36.45 -0.75 0.50
N LEU A 169 37.05 0.21 -0.21
CA LEU A 169 36.35 1.33 -0.88
C LEU A 169 35.36 0.91 -1.98
N SER A 170 35.39 -0.34 -2.45
CA SER A 170 34.45 -0.87 -3.44
C SER A 170 33.01 -0.94 -2.94
N ARG A 171 32.78 -0.98 -1.62
CA ARG A 171 31.44 -1.00 -1.02
C ARG A 171 30.85 0.41 -0.91
N CYS A 172 30.71 1.10 -2.05
CA CYS A 172 30.27 2.51 -2.16
C CYS A 172 29.07 2.85 -1.27
N THR A 173 28.05 1.98 -1.27
CA THR A 173 26.78 2.17 -0.53
C THR A 173 26.92 2.16 0.98
N SER A 174 28.06 1.68 1.51
CA SER A 174 28.35 1.69 2.95
C SER A 174 28.64 3.10 3.47
N CYS A 175 29.10 3.99 2.59
CA CYS A 175 29.41 5.39 2.90
C CYS A 175 28.44 6.34 2.19
N HIS A 176 28.11 6.06 0.93
CA HIS A 176 27.27 6.88 0.07
C HIS A 176 25.83 6.35 0.06
N PRO A 177 24.88 7.01 0.75
CA PRO A 177 23.49 6.56 0.75
C PRO A 177 22.87 6.72 -0.64
N VAL A 178 22.63 5.60 -1.31
CA VAL A 178 21.86 5.55 -2.55
C VAL A 178 20.38 5.39 -2.23
N LYS A 179 19.52 6.11 -2.94
CA LYS A 179 18.07 6.02 -2.79
C LYS A 179 17.45 5.70 -4.14
N GLU A 180 16.47 4.81 -4.13
CA GLU A 180 15.69 4.56 -5.34
C GLU A 180 14.81 5.75 -5.67
N ILE A 181 14.79 6.07 -6.97
CA ILE A 181 14.14 7.26 -7.48
C ILE A 181 12.86 6.83 -8.16
N THR A 182 11.75 7.46 -7.79
CA THR A 182 10.48 7.30 -8.51
C THR A 182 10.18 8.55 -9.30
N PHE A 183 10.26 8.45 -10.63
CA PHE A 183 9.78 9.47 -11.54
C PHE A 183 8.26 9.38 -11.63
N ARG A 184 7.56 10.51 -11.51
CA ARG A 184 6.09 10.56 -11.63
C ARG A 184 5.71 11.31 -12.90
N SER A 185 5.20 10.58 -13.88
CA SER A 185 4.58 11.14 -15.09
C SER A 185 3.06 11.06 -14.97
N ARG A 186 2.36 12.11 -15.40
CA ARG A 186 0.90 12.08 -15.51
C ARG A 186 0.44 11.13 -16.62
N GLU A 187 1.22 11.04 -17.69
CA GLU A 187 0.87 10.27 -18.90
C GLU A 187 1.26 8.80 -18.77
N ALA A 188 2.42 8.52 -18.17
CA ALA A 188 3.02 7.18 -18.14
C ALA A 188 3.12 6.57 -16.73
N GLY A 189 2.55 7.24 -15.71
CA GLY A 189 2.51 6.75 -14.34
C GLY A 189 3.86 6.87 -13.61
N PRO A 190 4.01 6.18 -12.46
CA PRO A 190 5.27 6.12 -11.74
C PRO A 190 6.26 5.14 -12.40
N THR A 191 7.46 5.64 -12.70
CA THR A 191 8.59 4.86 -13.22
C THR A 191 9.69 4.83 -12.16
N ILE A 192 10.12 3.63 -11.76
CA ILE A 192 11.11 3.46 -10.69
C ILE A 192 12.48 3.22 -11.32
N PHE A 193 13.46 4.04 -10.94
CA PHE A 193 14.86 3.81 -11.23
C PHE A 193 15.54 3.20 -10.00
N LYS A 194 16.21 2.07 -10.22
CA LYS A 194 16.89 1.29 -9.19
C LYS A 194 18.40 1.40 -9.31
N HIS A 195 19.04 2.24 -8.51
CA HIS A 195 20.50 2.33 -8.38
C HIS A 195 21.11 0.97 -8.12
N ALA A 196 20.51 0.12 -7.26
CA ALA A 196 21.07 -1.18 -6.93
C ALA A 196 21.39 -2.02 -8.18
N GLN A 197 20.50 -1.99 -9.18
CA GLN A 197 20.68 -2.72 -10.44
C GLN A 197 21.67 -2.04 -11.39
N HIS A 198 21.77 -0.70 -11.35
CA HIS A 198 22.64 0.03 -12.27
C HIS A 198 24.10 0.03 -11.79
N ILE A 199 24.33 0.06 -10.48
CA ILE A 199 25.69 0.06 -9.91
C ILE A 199 26.35 -1.33 -9.94
N GLU A 200 25.63 -2.39 -10.31
CA GLU A 200 26.21 -3.71 -10.58
C GLU A 200 27.09 -3.71 -11.83
N SER A 201 26.82 -2.82 -12.79
CA SER A 201 27.54 -2.78 -14.08
C SER A 201 28.08 -1.40 -14.46
N HIS A 202 27.77 -0.36 -13.67
CA HIS A 202 28.19 1.01 -13.95
C HIS A 202 28.73 1.72 -12.71
N HIS A 203 29.66 2.65 -12.94
CA HIS A 203 30.21 3.50 -11.90
C HIS A 203 29.36 4.76 -11.70
N CYS A 204 29.45 5.36 -10.50
CA CYS A 204 28.72 6.59 -10.18
C CYS A 204 29.04 7.73 -11.15
N SER A 205 30.28 7.79 -11.64
CA SER A 205 30.78 8.80 -12.60
C SER A 205 30.17 8.68 -13.99
N ASP A 206 29.70 7.49 -14.38
CA ASP A 206 29.12 7.25 -15.70
C ASP A 206 27.79 8.01 -15.86
N CYS A 207 27.10 8.24 -14.74
CA CYS A 207 25.84 8.98 -14.68
C CYS A 207 26.00 10.38 -14.08
N HIS A 208 26.82 10.54 -13.03
CA HIS A 208 26.91 11.77 -12.26
C HIS A 208 28.26 12.48 -12.41
N PRO A 209 28.27 13.82 -12.51
CA PRO A 209 27.12 14.71 -12.59
C PRO A 209 26.57 14.90 -14.02
N SER A 210 27.21 14.26 -15.02
CA SER A 210 27.03 14.53 -16.44
C SER A 210 25.59 14.35 -16.93
N LEU A 211 25.00 13.17 -16.70
CA LEU A 211 23.61 12.89 -17.07
C LEU A 211 22.62 13.38 -16.01
N TYR A 212 22.99 13.27 -14.73
CA TYR A 212 22.14 13.65 -13.61
C TYR A 212 22.91 14.47 -12.56
N ALA A 213 22.41 15.67 -12.25
CA ALA A 213 22.95 16.48 -11.17
C ALA A 213 22.36 16.07 -9.81
N THR A 214 23.17 16.02 -8.76
CA THR A 214 22.75 15.63 -7.40
C THR A 214 22.02 16.74 -6.62
N LYS A 215 22.23 18.01 -6.98
CA LYS A 215 21.76 19.18 -6.20
C LYS A 215 20.46 19.83 -6.71
N ARG A 216 19.97 19.44 -7.89
CA ARG A 216 18.72 19.95 -8.46
C ARG A 216 17.84 18.78 -8.86
N ARG A 217 16.52 18.88 -8.68
CA ARG A 217 15.59 18.02 -9.43
C ARG A 217 15.95 18.23 -10.91
N GLY A 218 16.50 17.19 -11.53
CA GLY A 218 16.88 17.23 -12.94
C GLY A 218 15.71 17.72 -13.80
N ALA A 219 16.03 18.37 -14.92
CA ALA A 219 15.03 18.75 -15.89
C ALA A 219 14.19 17.51 -16.26
N ARG A 220 12.87 17.68 -16.36
CA ARG A 220 12.00 16.60 -16.85
C ARG A 220 12.36 16.35 -18.30
N VAL A 221 12.67 15.11 -18.63
CA VAL A 221 13.04 14.69 -19.98
C VAL A 221 11.89 13.89 -20.58
N THR A 222 11.53 14.21 -21.81
CA THR A 222 10.48 13.48 -22.57
C THR A 222 11.05 12.22 -23.23
N MET A 223 10.18 11.30 -23.68
CA MET A 223 10.63 10.12 -24.46
C MET A 223 11.37 10.55 -25.73
N ALA A 224 10.88 11.58 -26.43
CA ALA A 224 11.53 12.10 -27.64
C ALA A 224 12.93 12.67 -27.36
N GLU A 225 13.14 13.27 -26.19
CA GLU A 225 14.46 13.71 -25.77
C GLU A 225 15.38 12.55 -25.35
N MET A 226 14.82 11.50 -24.75
CA MET A 226 15.57 10.28 -24.46
C MET A 226 15.99 9.57 -25.75
N GLU A 227 15.15 9.50 -26.77
CA GLU A 227 15.52 8.97 -28.09
C GLU A 227 16.69 9.75 -28.74
N LYS A 228 16.87 11.02 -28.37
CA LYS A 228 18.01 11.87 -28.78
C LYS A 228 19.26 11.69 -27.89
N GLY A 229 19.28 10.69 -27.00
CA GLY A 229 20.44 10.36 -26.17
C GLY A 229 20.51 11.11 -24.83
N LYS A 230 19.46 11.83 -24.41
CA LYS A 230 19.42 12.44 -23.07
C LYS A 230 18.96 11.42 -22.01
N SER A 231 19.36 11.63 -20.75
CA SER A 231 18.84 10.86 -19.59
C SER A 231 19.00 9.34 -19.81
N CYS A 232 17.97 8.53 -19.55
CA CYS A 232 17.96 7.08 -19.74
C CYS A 232 18.39 6.68 -21.17
N GLY A 233 18.08 7.49 -22.18
CA GLY A 233 18.39 7.19 -23.57
C GLY A 233 19.86 7.35 -23.96
N ALA A 234 20.70 7.91 -23.08
CA ALA A 234 22.15 7.86 -23.25
C ALA A 234 22.66 6.41 -23.32
N CYS A 235 22.01 5.50 -22.59
CA CYS A 235 22.36 4.08 -22.53
C CYS A 235 21.28 3.16 -23.11
N HIS A 236 19.99 3.45 -22.93
CA HIS A 236 18.89 2.61 -23.43
C HIS A 236 18.58 2.84 -24.93
N ASN A 237 19.59 2.70 -25.79
CA ASN A 237 19.54 3.08 -27.21
C ASN A 237 19.68 1.89 -28.18
N ALA A 238 19.45 0.66 -27.71
CA ALA A 238 19.67 -0.60 -28.43
C ALA A 238 21.14 -0.92 -28.76
N LYS A 239 22.10 -0.03 -28.45
CA LYS A 239 23.54 -0.25 -28.63
C LYS A 239 24.24 -0.58 -27.32
N VAL A 240 24.02 0.24 -26.28
CA VAL A 240 24.63 0.05 -24.96
C VAL A 240 23.76 -0.84 -24.08
N SER A 241 22.44 -0.62 -24.11
CA SER A 241 21.45 -1.44 -23.42
C SER A 241 20.18 -1.56 -24.27
N PHE A 242 19.17 -2.23 -23.75
CA PHE A 242 17.90 -2.44 -24.44
C PHE A 242 17.24 -1.13 -24.88
N SER A 243 16.43 -1.21 -25.94
CA SER A 243 15.77 -0.06 -26.54
C SER A 243 14.69 0.55 -25.63
N LEU A 244 14.57 1.88 -25.62
CA LEU A 244 13.44 2.62 -25.03
C LEU A 244 12.06 2.19 -25.56
N LYS A 245 11.98 1.48 -26.69
CA LYS A 245 10.74 0.91 -27.22
C LYS A 245 10.16 -0.21 -26.35
N GLN A 246 10.95 -0.82 -25.47
CA GLN A 246 10.50 -1.83 -24.52
C GLN A 246 9.86 -1.19 -23.28
N CYS A 247 8.72 -0.50 -23.49
CA CYS A 247 8.05 0.34 -22.49
C CYS A 247 7.87 -0.36 -21.12
N SER A 248 7.46 -1.63 -21.13
CA SER A 248 7.14 -2.43 -19.94
C SER A 248 8.35 -2.71 -19.03
N ARG A 249 9.59 -2.53 -19.51
CA ARG A 249 10.79 -2.69 -18.69
C ARG A 249 10.97 -1.56 -17.68
N CYS A 250 10.40 -0.39 -17.97
CA CYS A 250 10.47 0.79 -17.11
C CYS A 250 9.09 1.17 -16.57
N HIS A 251 8.07 1.14 -17.41
CA HIS A 251 6.70 1.49 -17.06
C HIS A 251 5.92 0.25 -16.61
N GLN A 252 5.39 0.31 -15.39
CA GLN A 252 4.60 -0.80 -14.86
C GLN A 252 3.25 -0.91 -15.57
N VAL A 253 3.06 -2.01 -16.29
CA VAL A 253 1.78 -2.41 -16.85
C VAL A 253 0.99 -3.15 -15.77
N LYS A 254 -0.26 -2.76 -15.54
CA LYS A 254 -1.10 -3.32 -14.45
C LYS A 254 -2.45 -3.76 -14.98
N GLU A 255 -2.89 -4.94 -14.58
CA GLU A 255 -4.27 -5.37 -14.81
C GLU A 255 -5.23 -4.44 -14.05
N ILE A 256 -6.34 -4.07 -14.67
CA ILE A 256 -7.27 -3.08 -14.11
C ILE A 256 -8.59 -3.79 -13.78
N VAL A 257 -9.11 -3.50 -12.58
CA VAL A 257 -10.45 -3.95 -12.16
C VAL A 257 -11.32 -2.71 -11.92
N TYR A 258 -12.34 -2.54 -12.75
CA TYR A 258 -13.37 -1.54 -12.56
C TYR A 258 -14.46 -2.10 -11.66
N ARG A 259 -14.85 -1.35 -10.63
CA ARG A 259 -16.02 -1.68 -9.80
C ARG A 259 -17.19 -0.81 -10.21
N VAL A 260 -18.19 -1.43 -10.82
CA VAL A 260 -19.42 -0.82 -11.28
C VAL A 260 -20.56 -1.25 -10.35
N LYS A 261 -21.36 -0.29 -9.86
CA LYS A 261 -22.42 -0.59 -8.90
C LYS A 261 -23.48 -1.55 -9.48
N ALA A 262 -23.83 -1.41 -10.76
CA ALA A 262 -24.90 -2.19 -11.39
C ALA A 262 -24.48 -3.59 -11.85
N THR A 263 -23.20 -3.80 -12.19
CA THR A 263 -22.71 -5.05 -12.82
C THR A 263 -21.55 -5.71 -12.08
N GLY A 264 -21.11 -5.14 -10.96
CA GLY A 264 -20.01 -5.71 -10.16
C GLY A 264 -18.62 -5.38 -10.72
N ALA A 265 -17.71 -6.35 -10.65
CA ALA A 265 -16.33 -6.17 -11.07
C ALA A 265 -16.15 -6.47 -12.57
N THR A 266 -15.50 -5.56 -13.28
CA THR A 266 -15.15 -5.67 -14.70
C THR A 266 -13.64 -5.67 -14.83
N HIS A 267 -13.11 -6.63 -15.55
CA HIS A 267 -11.67 -6.82 -15.67
C HIS A 267 -11.18 -6.32 -17.03
N PHE A 268 -10.14 -5.51 -17.02
CA PHE A 268 -9.40 -5.13 -18.22
C PHE A 268 -7.98 -5.68 -18.14
N SER A 269 -7.61 -6.44 -19.17
CA SER A 269 -6.33 -7.14 -19.21
C SER A 269 -5.38 -6.53 -20.23
N HIS A 270 -4.29 -5.92 -19.77
CA HIS A 270 -3.27 -5.42 -20.68
C HIS A 270 -2.61 -6.56 -21.43
N LYS A 271 -2.42 -7.73 -20.80
CA LYS A 271 -1.85 -8.91 -21.47
C LYS A 271 -2.62 -9.25 -22.75
N LYS A 272 -3.94 -9.42 -22.65
CA LYS A 272 -4.79 -9.75 -23.80
C LYS A 272 -4.78 -8.64 -24.87
N HIS A 273 -4.77 -7.38 -24.46
CA HIS A 273 -4.77 -6.27 -25.42
C HIS A 273 -3.42 -6.10 -26.12
N LEU A 274 -2.31 -6.35 -25.42
CA LEU A 274 -0.96 -6.28 -25.99
C LEU A 274 -0.66 -7.42 -26.96
N GLU A 275 -1.34 -8.56 -26.84
CA GLU A 275 -1.30 -9.66 -27.83
C GLU A 275 -1.93 -9.23 -29.17
N ILE A 276 -2.92 -8.34 -29.15
CA ILE A 276 -3.60 -7.82 -30.35
C ILE A 276 -2.91 -6.55 -30.88
N SER A 277 -2.57 -5.63 -29.98
CA SER A 277 -1.91 -4.36 -30.31
C SER A 277 -0.77 -4.10 -29.33
N PRO A 278 0.48 -4.42 -29.70
CA PRO A 278 1.63 -4.24 -28.82
C PRO A 278 2.03 -2.76 -28.67
N ASP A 279 1.51 -1.86 -29.52
CA ASP A 279 1.83 -0.44 -29.46
C ASP A 279 1.06 0.26 -28.33
N CYS A 280 1.79 0.68 -27.30
CA CYS A 280 1.23 1.43 -26.19
C CYS A 280 0.63 2.77 -26.66
N ARG A 281 1.13 3.37 -27.74
CA ARG A 281 0.71 4.71 -28.20
C ARG A 281 -0.68 4.74 -28.84
N GLY A 282 -1.14 3.60 -29.36
CA GLY A 282 -2.52 3.44 -29.83
C GLY A 282 -3.55 3.74 -28.74
N CYS A 283 -3.22 3.44 -27.48
CA CYS A 283 -4.09 3.67 -26.32
C CYS A 283 -3.63 4.85 -25.46
N HIS A 284 -2.33 4.99 -25.21
CA HIS A 284 -1.76 5.93 -24.26
C HIS A 284 -0.94 7.05 -24.93
N PRO A 285 -1.13 8.34 -24.55
CA PRO A 285 -2.10 8.86 -23.60
C PRO A 285 -3.48 9.17 -24.25
N ARG A 286 -3.65 8.87 -25.54
CA ARG A 286 -4.74 9.38 -26.38
C ARG A 286 -6.14 8.96 -25.90
N ILE A 287 -6.34 7.68 -25.60
CA ILE A 287 -7.61 7.12 -25.13
C ILE A 287 -7.59 7.04 -23.60
N PHE A 288 -6.49 6.54 -23.04
CA PHE A 288 -6.26 6.39 -21.61
C PHE A 288 -4.94 7.03 -21.23
N VAL A 289 -4.87 7.72 -20.10
CA VAL A 289 -3.59 8.03 -19.44
C VAL A 289 -3.23 6.89 -18.48
N ALA A 290 -1.94 6.66 -18.19
CA ALA A 290 -1.55 5.63 -17.21
C ALA A 290 -1.93 5.99 -15.75
N GLY A 291 -2.39 7.23 -15.51
CA GLY A 291 -2.88 7.70 -14.23
C GLY A 291 -4.41 7.60 -14.08
N ALA A 292 -4.96 8.51 -13.28
CA ALA A 292 -6.40 8.59 -13.08
C ALA A 292 -7.10 9.07 -14.36
N ASN A 293 -7.94 8.21 -14.93
CA ASN A 293 -8.80 8.52 -16.06
C ASN A 293 -10.17 9.01 -15.58
N LYS A 294 -10.85 9.82 -16.41
CA LYS A 294 -12.27 10.12 -16.19
C LYS A 294 -13.08 8.83 -16.40
N ARG A 295 -14.07 8.59 -15.54
CA ARG A 295 -15.00 7.46 -15.69
C ARG A 295 -15.91 7.72 -16.89
N ALA A 296 -15.94 6.78 -17.83
CA ALA A 296 -16.86 6.80 -18.95
C ALA A 296 -18.13 5.99 -18.63
N THR A 297 -19.26 6.44 -19.15
CA THR A 297 -20.53 5.69 -19.12
C THR A 297 -20.64 4.76 -20.34
N MET A 298 -21.61 3.83 -20.36
CA MET A 298 -21.90 3.05 -21.57
C MET A 298 -22.28 3.95 -22.75
N ALA A 299 -23.08 4.99 -22.50
CA ALA A 299 -23.44 5.98 -23.53
C ALA A 299 -22.22 6.77 -24.06
N ASP A 300 -21.22 7.03 -23.22
CA ASP A 300 -19.95 7.60 -23.69
C ASP A 300 -19.17 6.63 -24.58
N MET A 301 -19.21 5.33 -24.24
CA MET A 301 -18.52 4.30 -25.02
C MET A 301 -19.20 4.07 -26.37
N GLU A 302 -20.52 4.03 -26.44
CA GLU A 302 -21.26 4.00 -27.70
C GLU A 302 -20.94 5.21 -28.61
N LYS A 303 -20.58 6.36 -28.02
CA LYS A 303 -20.11 7.55 -28.73
C LYS A 303 -18.62 7.50 -29.10
N GLY A 304 -17.96 6.35 -28.98
CA GLY A 304 -16.57 6.17 -29.35
C GLY A 304 -15.53 6.63 -28.32
N LYS A 305 -15.92 6.91 -27.07
CA LYS A 305 -14.97 7.25 -26.00
C LYS A 305 -14.52 5.99 -25.24
N SER A 306 -13.39 6.07 -24.55
CA SER A 306 -12.88 4.99 -23.68
C SER A 306 -12.82 3.65 -24.45
N CYS A 307 -13.46 2.59 -23.95
CA CYS A 307 -13.40 1.25 -24.56
C CYS A 307 -14.05 1.24 -25.95
N GLY A 308 -15.11 2.03 -26.14
CA GLY A 308 -15.84 2.10 -27.42
C GLY A 308 -15.10 2.85 -28.53
N ALA A 309 -13.93 3.45 -28.24
CA ALA A 309 -13.02 3.92 -29.29
C ALA A 309 -12.59 2.76 -30.23
N CYS A 310 -12.58 1.53 -29.71
CA CYS A 310 -12.29 0.31 -30.46
C CYS A 310 -13.45 -0.70 -30.42
N HIS A 311 -14.15 -0.84 -29.29
CA HIS A 311 -15.28 -1.77 -29.15
C HIS A 311 -16.58 -1.18 -29.74
N ASN A 312 -16.65 -1.08 -31.07
CA ASN A 312 -17.72 -0.41 -31.80
C ASN A 312 -18.35 -1.27 -32.91
N GLY A 313 -18.06 -2.57 -32.93
CA GLY A 313 -18.52 -3.50 -33.96
C GLY A 313 -17.71 -3.45 -35.26
N THR A 314 -16.83 -2.45 -35.45
CA THR A 314 -15.96 -2.34 -36.63
C THR A 314 -14.52 -2.72 -36.30
N ASN A 315 -13.90 -2.12 -35.27
CA ASN A 315 -12.50 -2.40 -34.91
C ASN A 315 -12.38 -3.62 -33.98
N ALA A 316 -13.39 -3.86 -33.15
CA ALA A 316 -13.54 -5.00 -32.25
C ALA A 316 -15.03 -5.25 -32.00
N PHE A 317 -15.37 -6.30 -31.24
CA PHE A 317 -16.75 -6.56 -30.85
C PHE A 317 -17.38 -5.33 -30.16
N ASP A 318 -18.67 -5.13 -30.38
CA ASP A 318 -19.41 -3.97 -29.92
C ASP A 318 -19.58 -3.96 -28.38
N VAL A 319 -19.56 -2.77 -27.76
CA VAL A 319 -19.81 -2.61 -26.32
C VAL A 319 -21.18 -3.12 -25.85
N LYS A 320 -22.12 -3.35 -26.76
CA LYS A 320 -23.41 -4.00 -26.49
C LYS A 320 -23.27 -5.47 -26.09
N SER A 321 -22.15 -6.13 -26.40
CA SER A 321 -21.85 -7.48 -25.91
C SER A 321 -21.42 -7.45 -24.44
N CYS A 322 -22.38 -7.20 -23.54
CA CYS A 322 -22.12 -6.90 -22.13
C CYS A 322 -21.33 -8.01 -21.40
N THR A 323 -21.66 -9.27 -21.63
CA THR A 323 -21.09 -10.43 -20.91
C THR A 323 -19.60 -10.66 -21.18
N THR A 324 -19.09 -10.13 -22.30
CA THR A 324 -17.67 -10.20 -22.65
C THR A 324 -16.79 -9.42 -21.67
N CYS A 325 -17.34 -8.35 -21.07
CA CYS A 325 -16.62 -7.52 -20.09
C CYS A 325 -17.19 -7.66 -18.68
N HIS A 326 -18.51 -7.80 -18.57
CA HIS A 326 -19.24 -7.96 -17.31
C HIS A 326 -19.63 -9.42 -17.13
N PRO A 327 -18.83 -10.23 -16.41
CA PRO A 327 -19.19 -11.62 -16.17
C PRO A 327 -20.52 -11.70 -15.42
N ALA A 328 -21.48 -12.40 -16.01
CA ALA A 328 -22.80 -12.66 -15.44
C ALA A 328 -23.04 -14.17 -15.49
N ASP A 329 -22.79 -14.83 -14.37
CA ASP A 329 -22.99 -16.28 -14.25
C ASP A 329 -24.45 -16.59 -13.95
N ASP A 330 -24.97 -17.65 -14.54
CA ASP A 330 -26.30 -18.14 -14.20
C ASP A 330 -26.39 -18.49 -12.71
N ILE A 331 -27.47 -18.05 -12.07
CA ILE A 331 -27.65 -18.23 -10.63
C ILE A 331 -28.43 -19.51 -10.37
N LEU A 332 -27.91 -20.32 -9.45
CA LEU A 332 -28.61 -21.48 -8.90
C LEU A 332 -29.02 -21.21 -7.46
N PHE A 333 -30.32 -21.02 -7.21
CA PHE A 333 -30.84 -20.92 -5.86
C PHE A 333 -31.06 -22.31 -5.28
N LYS A 334 -30.39 -22.62 -4.17
CA LYS A 334 -30.65 -23.86 -3.42
C LYS A 334 -31.85 -23.65 -2.50
N VAL A 335 -33.02 -24.10 -2.91
CA VAL A 335 -34.24 -24.11 -2.09
C VAL A 335 -34.39 -25.51 -1.50
N ARG A 336 -34.53 -25.60 -0.17
CA ARG A 336 -34.56 -26.90 0.52
C ARG A 336 -35.85 -27.63 0.21
N GLU A 337 -36.94 -26.90 0.12
CA GLU A 337 -38.28 -27.39 -0.12
C GLU A 337 -38.36 -27.87 -1.57
N THR A 338 -38.29 -26.99 -2.55
CA THR A 338 -38.63 -27.29 -3.96
C THR A 338 -37.46 -27.75 -4.85
N GLY A 339 -36.29 -28.01 -4.28
CA GLY A 339 -35.08 -28.26 -5.07
C GLY A 339 -34.48 -26.98 -5.71
N PRO A 340 -33.43 -27.11 -6.56
CA PRO A 340 -32.70 -25.95 -7.06
C PRO A 340 -33.51 -25.12 -8.07
N THR A 341 -33.62 -23.81 -7.87
CA THR A 341 -34.25 -22.88 -8.82
C THR A 341 -33.19 -22.23 -9.69
N HIS A 342 -33.38 -22.27 -11.01
CA HIS A 342 -32.42 -21.70 -11.96
C HIS A 342 -32.83 -20.29 -12.38
N PHE A 343 -31.86 -19.38 -12.44
CA PHE A 343 -32.02 -18.05 -13.02
C PHE A 343 -30.91 -17.78 -14.04
N PRO A 344 -31.20 -17.93 -15.34
CA PRO A 344 -30.21 -17.72 -16.38
C PRO A 344 -30.07 -16.24 -16.74
N HIS A 345 -28.91 -15.63 -16.49
CA HIS A 345 -28.70 -14.22 -16.83
C HIS A 345 -28.77 -13.99 -18.35
N ALA A 346 -28.23 -14.92 -19.13
CA ALA A 346 -28.19 -14.82 -20.60
C ALA A 346 -29.58 -14.54 -21.20
N ARG A 347 -30.63 -15.25 -20.75
CA ARG A 347 -32.01 -15.03 -21.23
C ARG A 347 -32.60 -13.71 -20.79
N HIS A 348 -32.25 -13.23 -19.60
CA HIS A 348 -32.83 -11.99 -19.07
C HIS A 348 -32.19 -10.74 -19.68
N ILE A 349 -30.89 -10.78 -19.99
CA ILE A 349 -30.19 -9.64 -20.58
C ILE A 349 -30.48 -9.44 -22.08
N GLU A 350 -31.12 -10.43 -22.73
CA GLU A 350 -31.64 -10.27 -24.10
C GLU A 350 -32.81 -9.28 -24.15
N ALA A 351 -33.64 -9.24 -23.10
CA ALA A 351 -34.84 -8.41 -23.04
C ALA A 351 -34.73 -7.21 -22.08
N HIS A 352 -33.76 -7.22 -21.16
CA HIS A 352 -33.65 -6.22 -20.09
C HIS A 352 -32.22 -5.72 -19.91
N HIS A 353 -32.10 -4.48 -19.45
CA HIS A 353 -30.83 -3.89 -19.06
C HIS A 353 -30.48 -4.22 -17.62
N CYS A 354 -29.18 -4.25 -17.30
CA CYS A 354 -28.72 -4.56 -15.94
C CYS A 354 -29.33 -3.63 -14.88
N GLY A 355 -29.63 -2.37 -15.25
CA GLY A 355 -30.22 -1.36 -14.38
C GLY A 355 -31.68 -1.62 -13.99
N ASP A 356 -32.41 -2.41 -14.78
CA ASP A 356 -33.82 -2.72 -14.54
C ASP A 356 -33.97 -3.57 -13.28
N CYS A 357 -32.96 -4.42 -13.05
CA CYS A 357 -32.83 -5.32 -11.90
C CYS A 357 -31.87 -4.77 -10.83
N HIS A 358 -30.67 -4.34 -11.22
CA HIS A 358 -29.61 -3.92 -10.31
C HIS A 358 -29.54 -2.39 -10.15
N THR A 359 -29.40 -1.84 -8.95
CA THR A 359 -29.31 -2.52 -7.65
C THR A 359 -30.66 -2.61 -6.93
N ARG A 360 -31.72 -2.14 -7.58
CA ARG A 360 -33.05 -1.91 -7.00
C ARG A 360 -33.71 -3.21 -6.53
N LEU A 361 -33.76 -4.22 -7.37
CA LEU A 361 -34.29 -5.55 -7.04
C LEU A 361 -33.22 -6.44 -6.44
N TYR A 362 -32.01 -6.40 -7.01
CA TYR A 362 -30.90 -7.25 -6.59
C TYR A 362 -29.62 -6.43 -6.37
N PRO A 363 -29.07 -6.38 -5.15
CA PRO A 363 -27.76 -5.77 -4.92
C PRO A 363 -26.63 -6.65 -5.50
N THR A 364 -25.59 -6.01 -6.04
CA THR A 364 -24.40 -6.67 -6.64
C THR A 364 -23.29 -6.99 -5.65
N THR A 365 -23.36 -6.46 -4.42
CA THR A 365 -22.26 -6.48 -3.43
C THR A 365 -22.63 -7.10 -2.09
N ARG A 366 -23.91 -7.44 -1.88
CA ARG A 366 -24.42 -8.09 -0.69
C ARG A 366 -25.30 -9.27 -1.10
N ARG A 367 -25.26 -10.33 -0.30
CA ARG A 367 -26.18 -11.46 -0.47
C ARG A 367 -27.61 -10.93 -0.29
N SER A 368 -28.41 -10.99 -1.35
CA SER A 368 -29.82 -10.59 -1.32
C SER A 368 -30.54 -11.36 -0.22
N LYS A 369 -31.47 -10.70 0.48
CA LYS A 369 -32.33 -11.38 1.46
C LYS A 369 -33.13 -12.46 0.72
N LYS A 370 -33.24 -13.65 1.32
CA LYS A 370 -34.12 -14.70 0.77
C LYS A 370 -35.55 -14.18 0.75
N VAL A 371 -36.26 -14.44 -0.34
CA VAL A 371 -37.64 -14.00 -0.57
C VAL A 371 -38.52 -15.23 -0.72
N SER A 372 -39.67 -15.23 -0.05
CA SER A 372 -40.66 -16.31 -0.17
C SER A 372 -41.56 -16.14 -1.40
N MET A 373 -42.28 -17.19 -1.81
CA MET A 373 -43.28 -17.09 -2.88
C MET A 373 -44.38 -16.07 -2.55
N ALA A 374 -44.88 -16.05 -1.31
CA ALA A 374 -45.86 -15.06 -0.86
C ALA A 374 -45.34 -13.61 -0.92
N GLU A 375 -44.04 -13.41 -0.74
CA GLU A 375 -43.41 -12.11 -0.94
C GLU A 375 -43.22 -11.78 -2.42
N MET A 376 -42.95 -12.77 -3.27
CA MET A 376 -42.88 -12.59 -4.72
C MET A 376 -44.23 -12.23 -5.31
N GLU A 377 -45.32 -12.86 -4.88
CA GLU A 377 -46.70 -12.50 -5.28
C GLU A 377 -47.04 -11.04 -4.93
N LYS A 378 -46.41 -10.48 -3.89
CA LYS A 378 -46.52 -9.06 -3.51
C LYS A 378 -45.60 -8.13 -4.32
N GLY A 379 -45.01 -8.61 -5.41
CA GLY A 379 -44.16 -7.83 -6.31
C GLY A 379 -42.69 -7.72 -5.88
N LYS A 380 -42.21 -8.52 -4.93
CA LYS A 380 -40.77 -8.54 -4.59
C LYS A 380 -40.00 -9.52 -5.50
N SER A 381 -38.69 -9.30 -5.67
CA SER A 381 -37.80 -10.22 -6.38
C SER A 381 -38.32 -10.59 -7.78
N CYS A 382 -38.43 -11.89 -8.11
CA CYS A 382 -38.90 -12.36 -9.42
C CYS A 382 -40.32 -11.86 -9.73
N GLY A 383 -41.19 -11.77 -8.72
CA GLY A 383 -42.57 -11.32 -8.90
C GLY A 383 -42.74 -9.83 -9.18
N ALA A 384 -41.66 -9.03 -9.10
CA ALA A 384 -41.67 -7.67 -9.63
C ALA A 384 -41.98 -7.63 -11.14
N CYS A 385 -41.60 -8.69 -11.86
CA CYS A 385 -41.86 -8.85 -13.30
C CYS A 385 -42.75 -10.08 -13.59
N HIS A 386 -42.52 -11.22 -12.93
CA HIS A 386 -43.32 -12.43 -13.09
C HIS A 386 -44.65 -12.32 -12.36
N ASN A 387 -45.57 -11.49 -12.86
CA ASN A 387 -46.87 -11.23 -12.25
C ASN A 387 -48.05 -11.53 -13.20
N GLY A 388 -47.78 -12.08 -14.39
CA GLY A 388 -48.78 -12.33 -15.42
C GLY A 388 -49.04 -11.12 -16.34
N THR A 389 -48.56 -9.93 -15.99
CA THR A 389 -48.65 -8.72 -16.82
C THR A 389 -47.35 -8.44 -17.55
N ASN A 390 -46.22 -8.37 -16.82
CA ASN A 390 -44.92 -8.02 -17.41
C ASN A 390 -44.15 -9.26 -17.91
N ALA A 391 -44.32 -10.38 -17.23
CA ALA A 391 -43.74 -11.67 -17.59
C ALA A 391 -44.67 -12.81 -17.12
N SER A 392 -44.31 -14.06 -17.44
CA SER A 392 -45.09 -15.24 -17.08
C SER A 392 -45.45 -15.27 -15.59
N PRO A 393 -46.66 -15.71 -15.22
CA PRO A 393 -47.11 -15.70 -13.84
C PRO A 393 -46.33 -16.72 -12.99
N LEU A 394 -46.14 -16.42 -11.70
CA LEU A 394 -45.47 -17.30 -10.72
C LEU A 394 -46.15 -18.66 -10.51
N THR A 395 -47.38 -18.82 -10.99
CA THR A 395 -48.12 -20.08 -10.94
C THR A 395 -47.53 -21.17 -11.84
N ARG A 396 -46.69 -20.81 -12.83
CA ARG A 396 -45.99 -21.78 -13.69
C ARG A 396 -44.71 -22.29 -13.02
N CYS A 397 -44.86 -23.03 -11.92
CA CYS A 397 -43.75 -23.45 -11.06
C CYS A 397 -42.62 -24.18 -11.82
N ALA A 398 -42.99 -25.06 -12.76
CA ALA A 398 -42.04 -25.86 -13.55
C ALA A 398 -41.10 -25.03 -14.45
N THR A 399 -41.41 -23.75 -14.70
CA THR A 399 -40.55 -22.85 -15.50
C THR A 399 -39.29 -22.45 -14.73
N CYS A 400 -39.36 -22.40 -13.40
CA CYS A 400 -38.24 -21.99 -12.55
C CYS A 400 -37.71 -23.15 -11.71
N HIS A 401 -38.59 -24.06 -11.30
CA HIS A 401 -38.27 -25.24 -10.51
C HIS A 401 -38.26 -26.48 -11.41
N PRO A 402 -37.15 -27.25 -11.46
CA PRO A 402 -37.11 -28.46 -12.24
C PRO A 402 -38.05 -29.50 -11.63
N THR A 403 -38.99 -30.01 -12.44
CA THR A 403 -39.77 -31.20 -12.12
C THR A 403 -39.04 -32.42 -12.67
N LYS A 404 -39.13 -33.56 -11.97
CA LYS A 404 -38.47 -34.80 -12.37
C LYS A 404 -39.50 -35.92 -12.48
N GLU A 405 -39.51 -36.60 -13.62
CA GLU A 405 -40.25 -37.84 -13.79
C GLU A 405 -39.64 -38.92 -12.88
N LEU A 406 -40.46 -39.55 -12.05
CA LEU A 406 -39.99 -40.50 -11.05
C LEU A 406 -40.21 -41.94 -11.53
N VAL A 407 -39.24 -42.80 -11.24
CA VAL A 407 -39.36 -44.25 -11.39
C VAL A 407 -38.95 -44.86 -10.06
N PHE A 408 -39.86 -45.60 -9.44
CA PHE A 408 -39.66 -46.35 -8.21
C PHE A 408 -39.38 -47.80 -8.56
N GLU A 409 -38.21 -48.29 -8.14
CA GLU A 409 -37.82 -49.68 -8.36
C GLU A 409 -38.45 -50.57 -7.30
N VAL A 410 -39.31 -51.51 -7.72
CA VAL A 410 -39.94 -52.49 -6.84
C VAL A 410 -39.52 -53.88 -7.30
N LYS A 411 -38.72 -54.56 -6.47
CA LYS A 411 -38.01 -55.80 -6.85
C LYS A 411 -38.91 -56.97 -7.27
N GLU A 412 -40.17 -56.97 -6.86
CA GLU A 412 -41.07 -58.12 -7.04
C GLU A 412 -42.26 -57.85 -7.97
N SER A 413 -42.56 -56.60 -8.31
CA SER A 413 -43.80 -56.22 -9.01
C SER A 413 -43.62 -55.25 -10.19
N GLY A 414 -42.41 -55.11 -10.71
CA GLY A 414 -42.10 -54.17 -11.79
C GLY A 414 -41.96 -52.71 -11.31
N ASN A 415 -41.31 -51.89 -12.12
CA ASN A 415 -41.00 -50.50 -11.79
C ASN A 415 -42.25 -49.62 -11.86
N VAL A 416 -42.48 -48.78 -10.86
CA VAL A 416 -43.60 -47.83 -10.85
C VAL A 416 -43.14 -46.49 -11.41
N SER A 417 -43.77 -45.97 -12.47
CA SER A 417 -43.47 -44.64 -13.00
C SER A 417 -44.50 -43.61 -12.57
N PHE A 418 -44.04 -42.43 -12.14
CA PHE A 418 -44.89 -41.29 -11.81
C PHE A 418 -44.49 -40.06 -12.63
N SER A 419 -45.47 -39.50 -13.34
CA SER A 419 -45.27 -38.35 -14.21
C SER A 419 -45.70 -37.03 -13.58
N HIS A 420 -44.74 -36.15 -13.31
CA HIS A 420 -45.04 -34.78 -12.86
C HIS A 420 -45.62 -33.94 -13.99
N THR A 421 -45.27 -34.26 -15.24
CA THR A 421 -45.79 -33.56 -16.42
C THR A 421 -47.30 -33.78 -16.53
N PHE A 422 -47.76 -35.04 -16.48
CA PHE A 422 -49.19 -35.36 -16.53
C PHE A 422 -49.96 -34.81 -15.32
N HIS A 423 -49.48 -35.06 -14.11
CA HIS A 423 -50.19 -34.64 -12.90
C HIS A 423 -50.17 -33.11 -12.71
N GLY A 424 -49.12 -32.43 -13.19
CA GLY A 424 -49.02 -30.96 -13.15
C GLY A 424 -49.92 -30.22 -14.13
N GLU A 425 -50.49 -30.91 -15.14
CA GLU A 425 -51.54 -30.35 -16.01
C GLU A 425 -52.91 -30.33 -15.31
N ILE A 426 -53.14 -31.26 -14.36
CA ILE A 426 -54.44 -31.49 -13.74
C ILE A 426 -54.49 -30.88 -12.33
N TYR A 427 -53.40 -30.96 -11.58
CA TYR A 427 -53.33 -30.56 -10.17
C TYR A 427 -52.27 -29.48 -9.94
N LYS A 428 -52.55 -28.55 -9.02
CA LYS A 428 -51.54 -27.57 -8.59
C LYS A 428 -50.55 -28.21 -7.64
N CYS A 429 -49.30 -27.73 -7.66
CA CYS A 429 -48.24 -28.27 -6.79
C CYS A 429 -48.64 -28.30 -5.30
N GLY A 430 -49.36 -27.28 -4.83
CA GLY A 430 -49.80 -27.16 -3.43
C GLY A 430 -50.85 -28.18 -2.97
N GLU A 431 -51.52 -28.85 -3.91
CA GLU A 431 -52.53 -29.87 -3.61
C GLU A 431 -51.86 -31.20 -3.21
N CYS A 432 -50.67 -31.44 -3.75
CA CYS A 432 -49.85 -32.61 -3.40
C CYS A 432 -48.75 -32.26 -2.39
N HIS A 433 -48.13 -31.09 -2.52
CA HIS A 433 -46.93 -30.72 -1.79
C HIS A 433 -47.17 -29.57 -0.79
N PRO A 434 -46.59 -29.62 0.41
CA PRO A 434 -45.84 -30.75 0.99
C PRO A 434 -46.74 -31.79 1.67
N ALA A 435 -48.07 -31.61 1.61
CA ALA A 435 -49.04 -32.32 2.45
C ALA A 435 -49.06 -33.83 2.23
N LEU A 436 -49.15 -34.28 0.97
CA LEU A 436 -49.12 -35.70 0.60
C LEU A 436 -47.69 -36.18 0.31
N TYR A 437 -46.89 -35.34 -0.35
CA TYR A 437 -45.53 -35.68 -0.74
C TYR A 437 -44.57 -34.58 -0.34
N ALA A 438 -43.44 -34.95 0.26
CA ALA A 438 -42.33 -34.02 0.42
C ALA A 438 -41.77 -33.64 -0.96
N THR A 439 -41.41 -32.38 -1.11
CA THR A 439 -40.78 -31.83 -2.33
C THR A 439 -39.29 -32.19 -2.45
N THR A 440 -38.71 -32.73 -1.37
CA THR A 440 -37.39 -33.38 -1.35
C THR A 440 -37.52 -34.89 -1.51
N ARG A 441 -36.44 -35.56 -1.97
CA ARG A 441 -36.38 -37.03 -2.04
C ARG A 441 -36.73 -37.64 -0.68
N SER A 442 -37.92 -38.23 -0.60
CA SER A 442 -38.38 -38.98 0.57
C SER A 442 -37.86 -40.41 0.48
N THR A 443 -37.43 -40.96 1.61
CA THR A 443 -37.13 -42.40 1.75
C THR A 443 -38.32 -43.18 2.30
N VAL A 444 -39.45 -42.50 2.55
CA VAL A 444 -40.67 -43.13 3.05
C VAL A 444 -41.33 -43.86 1.89
N MET A 445 -41.31 -45.19 1.97
CA MET A 445 -42.01 -46.09 1.07
C MET A 445 -43.39 -46.36 1.65
N VAL A 446 -44.44 -46.18 0.86
CA VAL A 446 -45.82 -46.46 1.26
C VAL A 446 -46.24 -47.76 0.58
N SER A 447 -46.76 -48.69 1.37
CA SER A 447 -47.21 -49.99 0.84
C SER A 447 -48.58 -49.88 0.14
N MET A 448 -48.95 -50.88 -0.68
CA MET A 448 -50.29 -50.95 -1.29
C MET A 448 -51.42 -50.92 -0.25
N GLN A 449 -51.26 -51.63 0.88
CA GLN A 449 -52.23 -51.62 1.98
C GLN A 449 -52.40 -50.25 2.64
N GLU A 450 -51.34 -49.44 2.64
CA GLU A 450 -51.42 -48.06 3.11
C GLU A 450 -52.04 -47.14 2.05
N MET A 451 -51.79 -47.39 0.77
CA MET A 451 -52.44 -46.67 -0.32
C MET A 451 -53.95 -46.92 -0.34
N GLU A 452 -54.41 -48.15 -0.10
CA GLU A 452 -55.86 -48.44 0.08
C GLU A 452 -56.48 -47.69 1.26
N LYS A 453 -55.68 -47.27 2.24
CA LYS A 453 -56.08 -46.42 3.37
C LYS A 453 -55.87 -44.93 3.10
N GLU A 454 -55.98 -44.53 1.83
CA GLU A 454 -55.93 -43.15 1.36
C GLU A 454 -54.59 -42.42 1.63
N LYS A 455 -53.48 -43.16 1.78
CA LYS A 455 -52.13 -42.56 1.87
C LYS A 455 -51.46 -42.54 0.50
N SER A 456 -50.52 -41.61 0.30
CA SER A 456 -49.72 -41.51 -0.94
C SER A 456 -50.62 -41.47 -2.18
N CYS A 457 -50.40 -42.34 -3.19
CA CYS A 457 -51.18 -42.36 -4.43
C CYS A 457 -52.66 -42.56 -4.15
N GLY A 458 -53.01 -43.36 -3.15
CA GLY A 458 -54.39 -43.66 -2.80
C GLY A 458 -55.16 -42.51 -2.17
N ALA A 459 -54.53 -41.37 -1.86
CA ALA A 459 -55.25 -40.16 -1.47
C ALA A 459 -56.11 -39.58 -2.60
N CYS A 460 -55.77 -39.93 -3.85
CA CYS A 460 -56.55 -39.58 -5.05
C CYS A 460 -56.94 -40.81 -5.87
N HIS A 461 -56.20 -41.92 -5.76
CA HIS A 461 -56.46 -43.19 -6.44
C HIS A 461 -57.30 -44.15 -5.58
N GLU A 462 -58.38 -43.67 -4.98
CA GLU A 462 -59.33 -44.46 -4.19
C GLU A 462 -60.54 -44.97 -4.99
N GLY A 463 -60.63 -44.63 -6.28
CA GLY A 463 -61.78 -44.98 -7.14
C GLY A 463 -62.87 -43.90 -7.20
N LYS A 464 -62.70 -42.77 -6.50
CA LYS A 464 -63.62 -41.62 -6.57
C LYS A 464 -63.00 -40.45 -7.34
N ASN A 465 -61.85 -39.94 -6.91
CA ASN A 465 -61.17 -38.83 -7.57
C ASN A 465 -60.37 -39.29 -8.80
N ALA A 466 -59.76 -40.48 -8.73
CA ALA A 466 -59.10 -41.17 -9.83
C ALA A 466 -59.33 -42.69 -9.73
N PHE A 467 -58.81 -43.45 -10.69
CA PHE A 467 -58.92 -44.92 -10.69
C PHE A 467 -58.30 -45.53 -9.43
N SER A 468 -58.86 -46.64 -8.95
CA SER A 468 -58.48 -47.26 -7.68
C SER A 468 -57.12 -47.95 -7.75
N VAL A 469 -56.31 -47.83 -6.68
CA VAL A 469 -55.05 -48.59 -6.51
C VAL A 469 -55.25 -50.10 -6.39
N ALA A 470 -56.47 -50.58 -6.15
CA ALA A 470 -56.79 -52.00 -6.07
C ALA A 470 -56.91 -52.69 -7.44
N GLY A 471 -56.95 -51.92 -8.54
CA GLY A 471 -57.06 -52.42 -9.92
C GLY A 471 -56.18 -51.63 -10.89
N ASP A 472 -56.21 -52.00 -12.17
CA ASP A 472 -55.43 -51.35 -13.25
C ASP A 472 -53.91 -51.27 -12.99
N CYS A 473 -53.32 -52.34 -12.43
CA CYS A 473 -51.91 -52.42 -12.01
C CYS A 473 -50.93 -51.94 -13.10
N GLU A 474 -51.16 -52.33 -14.36
CA GLU A 474 -50.38 -51.91 -15.54
C GLU A 474 -50.32 -50.39 -15.78
N LYS A 475 -51.23 -49.57 -15.22
CA LYS A 475 -51.18 -48.11 -15.38
C LYS A 475 -50.05 -47.46 -14.58
N CYS A 476 -49.61 -48.12 -13.51
CA CYS A 476 -48.55 -47.62 -12.63
C CYS A 476 -47.29 -48.48 -12.74
N HIS A 477 -47.45 -49.80 -12.78
CA HIS A 477 -46.37 -50.77 -12.87
C HIS A 477 -46.02 -51.05 -14.33
N LYS A 478 -44.76 -50.80 -14.70
CA LYS A 478 -44.15 -51.42 -15.88
C LYS A 478 -43.77 -52.85 -15.52
N MET A 479 -44.71 -53.77 -15.75
CA MET A 479 -44.56 -55.21 -15.53
C MET A 479 -43.73 -55.86 -16.65
#